data_AF-A0A1J3FN84-F1
#
_entry.id   AF-A0A1J3FN84-F1
#
_cell.length_a   1.000
_cell.length_b   1.000
_cell.length_c   1.000
_cell.angle_alpha   90.00
_cell.angle_beta   90.00
_cell.angle_gamma   90.00
#
_symmetry.space_group_name_H-M   'P 1'
#
loop_
_entity.id
_entity.type
_entity.pdbx_description
1 polymer ?
#
loop_
_entity_poly.entity_id
_entity_poly.type
_entity_poly.pdbx_seq_one_letter_code
_entity_poly.pdbx_strand_id
1 'polypeptide(L)'
;LGFAMLCAGSVRAKNTMNIMLTNVLDAAAGGLFYYLFGYAFAFGESSNGFIGRHNFGLRDFPTLTLDYSFFLYQWAFAIAAAGITSGSIAERTKFVAYLIYSSFLTGFVYPVVSHWFWSPDGWASPFRSEDRLFGTGAIDFAGSGVVHMVGGIAGLWGALIEGPRIGRFEKDGGAITLRGHSASLVVLGTFLLWFGWFGFNPGSFTKILVTYDSGSNYGQWSGIGRTAV
;
A
#
# COMPACT_ATOMS: atom_id res chain seq x y z
N LEU A 1 12.56 2.91 -0.51
CA LEU A 1 13.89 2.75 0.13
C LEU A 1 13.85 1.91 1.40
N GLY A 2 13.01 2.24 2.39
CA GLY A 2 12.91 1.46 3.63
C GLY A 2 12.67 -0.03 3.41
N PHE A 3 11.67 -0.40 2.59
CA PHE A 3 11.43 -1.80 2.20
C PHE A 3 12.63 -2.45 1.51
N ALA A 4 13.30 -1.74 0.60
CA ALA A 4 14.45 -2.29 -0.12
C ALA A 4 15.59 -2.70 0.85
N MET A 5 15.92 -1.84 1.82
CA MET A 5 16.96 -2.11 2.81
C MET A 5 16.51 -3.19 3.81
N LEU A 6 15.28 -3.11 4.30
CA LEU A 6 14.71 -4.09 5.22
C LEU A 6 14.71 -5.50 4.58
N CYS A 7 14.21 -5.62 3.35
CA CYS A 7 14.13 -6.88 2.64
C CYS A 7 15.52 -7.38 2.25
N ALA A 8 16.42 -6.50 1.76
CA ALA A 8 17.81 -6.85 1.50
C ALA A 8 18.45 -7.49 2.73
N GLY A 9 18.43 -6.82 3.90
CA GLY A 9 19.01 -7.35 5.12
C GLY A 9 18.40 -8.67 5.60
N SER A 10 17.11 -8.88 5.31
CA SER A 10 16.33 -10.06 5.73
C SER A 10 16.50 -11.29 4.83
N VAL A 11 17.01 -11.14 3.60
CA VAL A 11 17.30 -12.26 2.69
C VAL A 11 18.75 -12.71 2.81
N ARG A 12 19.06 -13.90 2.26
CA ARG A 12 20.44 -14.40 2.14
C ARG A 12 21.21 -13.54 1.14
N ALA A 13 22.51 -13.35 1.38
CA ALA A 13 23.35 -12.41 0.64
C ALA A 13 23.30 -12.59 -0.89
N LYS A 14 23.19 -13.84 -1.37
CA LYS A 14 23.09 -14.17 -2.79
C LYS A 14 21.86 -13.58 -3.51
N ASN A 15 20.82 -13.21 -2.76
CA ASN A 15 19.56 -12.68 -3.28
C ASN A 15 19.41 -11.16 -3.10
N THR A 16 20.38 -10.49 -2.49
CA THR A 16 20.31 -9.06 -2.16
C THR A 16 20.11 -8.17 -3.39
N MET A 17 20.84 -8.42 -4.48
CA MET A 17 20.66 -7.65 -5.72
C MET A 17 19.27 -7.83 -6.33
N ASN A 18 18.76 -9.06 -6.32
CA ASN A 18 17.45 -9.35 -6.88
C ASN A 18 16.34 -8.60 -6.15
N ILE A 19 16.33 -8.62 -4.81
CA ILE A 19 15.29 -7.94 -4.03
C ILE A 19 15.39 -6.41 -4.08
N MET A 20 16.61 -5.86 -4.18
CA MET A 20 16.78 -4.41 -4.38
C MET A 20 16.26 -3.96 -5.75
N LEU A 21 16.59 -4.68 -6.82
CA LEU A 21 16.10 -4.40 -8.16
C LEU A 21 14.57 -4.49 -8.22
N THR A 22 14.02 -5.51 -7.57
CA THR A 22 12.58 -5.71 -7.41
C THR A 22 11.91 -4.48 -6.81
N ASN A 23 12.43 -3.94 -5.70
CA ASN A 23 11.87 -2.77 -5.05
C ASN A 23 11.97 -1.48 -5.89
N VAL A 24 13.04 -1.31 -6.68
CA VAL A 24 13.18 -0.15 -7.58
C VAL A 24 12.17 -0.23 -8.72
N LEU A 25 12.00 -1.41 -9.30
CA LEU A 25 11.05 -1.60 -10.38
C LEU A 25 9.60 -1.60 -9.90
N ASP A 26 9.32 -1.99 -8.66
CA ASP A 26 8.01 -1.77 -8.06
C ASP A 26 7.65 -0.29 -8.08
N ALA A 27 8.57 0.59 -7.66
CA ALA A 27 8.32 2.01 -7.72
C ALA A 27 8.09 2.50 -9.16
N ALA A 28 8.95 2.10 -10.11
CA ALA A 28 8.87 2.57 -11.49
C ALA A 28 7.69 1.97 -12.27
N ALA A 29 7.64 0.64 -12.41
CA ALA A 29 6.58 -0.06 -13.12
C ALA A 29 5.24 0.09 -12.38
N GLY A 30 5.23 -0.07 -11.05
CA GLY A 30 4.02 0.13 -10.27
C GLY A 30 3.48 1.55 -10.39
N GLY A 31 4.35 2.57 -10.49
CA GLY A 31 3.96 3.95 -10.80
C GLY A 31 3.34 4.12 -12.17
N LEU A 32 3.92 3.51 -13.19
CA LEU A 32 3.36 3.53 -14.55
C LEU A 32 1.96 2.89 -14.60
N PHE A 33 1.78 1.72 -13.98
CA PHE A 33 0.48 1.03 -13.98
C PHE A 33 -0.55 1.73 -13.09
N TYR A 34 -0.12 2.31 -11.96
CA TYR A 34 -1.00 3.14 -11.14
C TYR A 34 -1.43 4.41 -11.88
N TYR A 35 -0.53 5.04 -12.63
CA TYR A 35 -0.84 6.18 -13.49
C TYR A 35 -1.85 5.84 -14.59
N LEU A 36 -1.56 4.79 -15.38
CA LEU A 36 -2.39 4.43 -16.52
C LEU A 36 -3.78 3.94 -16.09
N PHE A 37 -3.84 3.12 -15.04
CA PHE A 37 -5.05 2.39 -14.65
C PHE A 37 -5.44 2.60 -13.20
N GLY A 38 -4.49 2.48 -12.27
CA GLY A 38 -4.82 2.35 -10.87
C GLY A 38 -5.52 3.57 -10.26
N TYR A 39 -5.07 4.78 -10.58
CA TYR A 39 -5.70 5.99 -10.06
C TYR A 39 -7.14 6.15 -10.57
N ALA A 40 -7.39 5.79 -11.83
CA ALA A 40 -8.73 5.80 -12.41
C ALA A 40 -9.66 4.78 -11.72
N PHE A 41 -9.16 3.57 -11.44
CA PHE A 41 -9.92 2.56 -10.71
C PHE A 41 -10.16 2.94 -9.24
N ALA A 42 -9.25 3.67 -8.60
CA ALA A 42 -9.40 4.10 -7.23
C ALA A 42 -10.32 5.34 -7.09
N PHE A 43 -10.10 6.38 -7.90
CA PHE A 43 -10.65 7.72 -7.68
C PHE A 43 -11.30 8.36 -8.92
N GLY A 44 -11.52 7.61 -10.01
CA GLY A 44 -12.31 8.11 -11.14
C GLY A 44 -13.76 8.39 -10.75
N GLU A 45 -14.29 9.57 -11.10
CA GLU A 45 -15.68 9.96 -10.78
C GLU A 45 -16.71 9.40 -11.78
N SER A 46 -18.01 9.54 -11.45
CA SER A 46 -19.14 8.89 -12.14
C SER A 46 -19.00 7.37 -12.16
N SER A 47 -18.64 6.78 -11.01
CA SER A 47 -18.31 5.37 -10.89
C SER A 47 -19.41 4.58 -10.19
N ASN A 48 -19.18 3.27 -9.98
CA ASN A 48 -20.07 2.45 -9.16
C ASN A 48 -19.38 2.12 -7.84
N GLY A 49 -20.09 1.56 -6.86
CA GLY A 49 -19.47 1.29 -5.56
C GLY A 49 -18.34 0.25 -5.56
N PHE A 50 -18.14 -0.50 -6.65
CA PHE A 50 -17.11 -1.53 -6.73
C PHE A 50 -15.80 -1.04 -7.36
N ILE A 51 -15.85 -0.19 -8.37
CA ILE A 51 -14.65 0.23 -9.13
C ILE A 51 -14.86 1.57 -9.85
N GLY A 52 -13.80 2.37 -9.88
CA GLY A 52 -13.69 3.56 -10.70
C GLY A 52 -13.74 3.27 -12.21
N ARG A 53 -14.28 4.18 -13.03
CA ARG A 53 -14.48 3.93 -14.48
C ARG A 53 -13.95 5.00 -15.43
N HIS A 54 -13.42 6.10 -14.90
CA HIS A 54 -13.09 7.29 -15.69
C HIS A 54 -11.70 7.84 -15.32
N ASN A 55 -11.18 8.76 -16.14
CA ASN A 55 -9.91 9.47 -15.92
C ASN A 55 -8.63 8.61 -15.98
N PHE A 56 -8.62 7.57 -16.82
CA PHE A 56 -7.43 6.78 -17.14
C PHE A 56 -6.28 7.66 -17.63
N GLY A 57 -5.06 7.37 -17.15
CA GLY A 57 -3.87 8.18 -17.47
C GLY A 57 -3.91 9.62 -16.94
N LEU A 58 -4.67 9.88 -15.87
CA LEU A 58 -4.89 11.22 -15.32
C LEU A 58 -5.33 12.24 -16.39
N ARG A 59 -6.17 11.80 -17.34
CA ARG A 59 -6.62 12.64 -18.44
C ARG A 59 -7.25 13.95 -17.95
N ASP A 60 -8.06 13.86 -16.91
CA ASP A 60 -8.76 14.98 -16.28
C ASP A 60 -8.78 14.79 -14.76
N PHE A 61 -8.81 15.89 -14.01
CA PHE A 61 -9.02 15.89 -12.56
C PHE A 61 -10.45 16.31 -12.25
N PRO A 62 -11.25 15.44 -11.62
CA PRO A 62 -12.65 15.74 -11.39
C PRO A 62 -12.87 16.81 -10.31
N THR A 63 -11.93 16.94 -9.37
CA THR A 63 -11.96 17.96 -8.32
C THR A 63 -10.57 18.58 -8.12
N LEU A 64 -10.53 19.75 -7.50
CA LEU A 64 -9.27 20.44 -7.16
C LEU A 64 -8.42 19.66 -6.15
N THR A 65 -9.02 18.75 -5.38
CA THR A 65 -8.33 17.95 -4.35
C THR A 65 -7.76 16.64 -4.88
N LEU A 66 -8.26 16.15 -6.01
CA LEU A 66 -7.82 14.90 -6.63
C LEU A 66 -6.75 15.16 -7.70
N ASP A 67 -5.74 15.98 -7.38
CA ASP A 67 -4.72 16.49 -8.30
C ASP A 67 -3.46 15.58 -8.41
N TYR A 68 -2.39 16.09 -9.04
CA TYR A 68 -1.10 15.40 -9.12
C TYR A 68 -0.48 15.09 -7.75
N SER A 69 -0.69 15.97 -6.77
CA SER A 69 -0.18 15.78 -5.41
C SER A 69 -0.87 14.60 -4.73
N PHE A 70 -2.20 14.52 -4.85
CA PHE A 70 -2.97 13.39 -4.35
C PHE A 70 -2.64 12.08 -5.10
N PHE A 71 -2.42 12.15 -6.42
CA PHE A 71 -1.92 11.02 -7.19
C PHE A 71 -0.58 10.48 -6.64
N LEU A 72 0.42 11.35 -6.46
CA LEU A 72 1.73 10.94 -5.93
C LEU A 72 1.61 10.35 -4.52
N TYR A 73 0.74 10.93 -3.69
CA TYR A 73 0.46 10.43 -2.36
C TYR A 73 -0.13 9.01 -2.40
N GLN A 74 -1.15 8.79 -3.21
CA GLN A 74 -1.82 7.48 -3.33
C GLN A 74 -0.96 6.43 -4.03
N TRP A 75 -0.10 6.85 -4.98
CA TRP A 75 0.91 6.00 -5.58
C TRP A 75 1.86 5.43 -4.52
N ALA A 76 2.33 6.25 -3.57
CA ALA A 76 3.22 5.79 -2.51
C ALA A 76 2.58 4.67 -1.66
N PHE A 77 1.26 4.71 -1.44
CA PHE A 77 0.51 3.68 -0.74
C PHE A 77 0.38 2.39 -1.57
N ALA A 78 0.12 2.52 -2.88
CA ALA A 78 0.09 1.38 -3.80
C ALA A 78 1.43 0.63 -3.81
N ILE A 79 2.55 1.36 -3.85
CA ILE A 79 3.89 0.77 -3.81
C ILE A 79 4.20 0.16 -2.44
N ALA A 80 3.69 0.72 -1.34
CA ALA A 80 3.83 0.11 -0.02
C ALA A 80 3.13 -1.27 0.03
N ALA A 81 1.93 -1.41 -0.54
CA ALA A 81 1.23 -2.70 -0.63
C ALA A 81 2.03 -3.74 -1.44
N ALA A 82 2.61 -3.34 -2.57
CA ALA A 82 3.49 -4.18 -3.37
C ALA A 82 4.77 -4.58 -2.61
N GLY A 83 5.39 -3.63 -1.89
CA GLY A 83 6.58 -3.84 -1.08
C GLY A 83 6.41 -4.91 -0.01
N ILE A 84 5.24 -4.97 0.64
CA ILE A 84 4.89 -6.02 1.61
C ILE A 84 4.89 -7.41 0.95
N THR A 85 4.27 -7.51 -0.23
CA THR A 85 4.26 -8.79 -0.96
C THR A 85 5.68 -9.19 -1.37
N SER A 86 6.49 -8.24 -1.86
CA SER A 86 7.87 -8.47 -2.32
C SER A 86 8.72 -9.25 -1.31
N GLY A 87 8.63 -8.89 -0.03
CA GLY A 87 9.39 -9.54 1.05
C GLY A 87 8.90 -10.96 1.34
N SER A 88 7.60 -11.22 1.18
CA SER A 88 6.96 -12.51 1.50
C SER A 88 7.35 -13.62 0.52
N ILE A 89 7.55 -13.25 -0.75
CA ILE A 89 7.89 -14.17 -1.85
C ILE A 89 9.35 -14.08 -2.31
N ALA A 90 10.17 -13.31 -1.59
CA ALA A 90 11.58 -13.15 -1.89
C ALA A 90 12.35 -14.47 -1.99
N GLU A 91 13.46 -14.43 -2.75
CA GLU A 91 14.44 -15.50 -2.99
C GLU A 91 14.01 -16.67 -3.90
N ARG A 92 12.72 -16.81 -4.22
CA ARG A 92 12.21 -17.98 -4.96
C ARG A 92 11.28 -17.66 -6.12
N THR A 93 10.75 -16.44 -6.18
CA THR A 93 9.92 -16.01 -7.30
C THR A 93 10.77 -15.56 -8.48
N LYS A 94 10.37 -16.00 -9.69
CA LYS A 94 10.98 -15.52 -10.93
C LYS A 94 10.72 -14.04 -11.09
N PHE A 95 11.78 -13.28 -11.36
CA PHE A 95 11.75 -11.82 -11.45
C PHE A 95 10.68 -11.28 -12.42
N VAL A 96 10.55 -11.85 -13.63
CA VAL A 96 9.54 -11.40 -14.60
C VAL A 96 8.12 -11.68 -14.12
N ALA A 97 7.88 -12.84 -13.49
CA ALA A 97 6.58 -13.17 -12.92
C ALA A 97 6.21 -12.21 -11.79
N TYR A 98 7.19 -11.86 -10.97
CA TYR A 98 7.02 -10.86 -9.92
C TYR A 98 6.64 -9.48 -10.48
N LEU A 99 7.31 -9.00 -11.53
CA LEU A 99 7.01 -7.69 -12.11
C LEU A 99 5.59 -7.64 -12.68
N ILE A 100 5.16 -8.68 -13.39
CA ILE A 100 3.78 -8.78 -13.90
C ILE A 100 2.79 -8.75 -12.73
N TYR A 101 3.07 -9.53 -11.69
CA TYR A 101 2.25 -9.57 -10.49
C TYR A 101 2.15 -8.18 -9.81
N SER A 102 3.28 -7.50 -9.63
CA SER A 102 3.33 -6.19 -8.98
C SER A 102 2.59 -5.13 -9.80
N SER A 103 2.79 -5.10 -11.11
CA SER A 103 2.06 -4.24 -12.04
C SER A 103 0.55 -4.49 -12.01
N PHE A 104 0.11 -5.75 -11.88
CA PHE A 104 -1.30 -6.09 -11.74
C PHE A 104 -1.86 -5.70 -10.36
N LEU A 105 -1.08 -5.90 -9.30
CA LEU A 105 -1.45 -5.50 -7.94
C LEU A 105 -1.66 -3.98 -7.87
N THR A 106 -0.70 -3.19 -8.33
CA THR A 106 -0.78 -1.72 -8.27
C THR A 106 -1.74 -1.16 -9.32
N GLY A 107 -1.83 -1.77 -10.50
CA GLY A 107 -2.68 -1.29 -11.60
C GLY A 107 -4.16 -1.67 -11.48
N PHE A 108 -4.51 -2.70 -10.70
CA PHE A 108 -5.87 -3.23 -10.64
C PHE A 108 -6.35 -3.66 -9.25
N VAL A 109 -5.69 -4.61 -8.59
CA VAL A 109 -6.22 -5.21 -7.35
C VAL A 109 -6.24 -4.21 -6.18
N TYR A 110 -5.10 -3.58 -5.88
CA TYR A 110 -5.01 -2.55 -4.86
C TYR A 110 -5.96 -1.36 -5.10
N PRO A 111 -5.99 -0.73 -6.29
CA PRO A 111 -6.85 0.43 -6.51
C PRO A 111 -8.35 0.11 -6.42
N VAL A 112 -8.77 -1.11 -6.77
CA VAL A 112 -10.15 -1.56 -6.54
C VAL A 112 -10.48 -1.58 -5.04
N VAL A 113 -9.58 -2.09 -4.20
CA VAL A 113 -9.79 -2.06 -2.74
C VAL A 113 -9.74 -0.64 -2.19
N SER A 114 -8.81 0.20 -2.68
CA SER A 114 -8.77 1.63 -2.35
C SER A 114 -10.10 2.31 -2.69
N HIS A 115 -10.69 1.99 -3.84
CA HIS A 115 -12.00 2.51 -4.23
C HIS A 115 -13.08 2.18 -3.20
N TRP A 116 -13.14 0.94 -2.72
CA TRP A 116 -14.17 0.49 -1.78
C TRP A 116 -14.21 1.32 -0.49
N PHE A 117 -13.04 1.71 0.03
CA PHE A 117 -12.92 2.35 1.34
C PHE A 117 -12.72 3.86 1.26
N TRP A 118 -12.05 4.37 0.22
CA TRP A 118 -11.59 5.77 0.16
C TRP A 118 -12.22 6.60 -0.94
N SER A 119 -12.90 5.99 -1.92
CA SER A 119 -13.68 6.75 -2.89
C SER A 119 -15.03 7.17 -2.28
N PRO A 120 -15.56 8.36 -2.60
CA PRO A 120 -16.92 8.75 -2.22
C PRO A 120 -18.00 7.76 -2.67
N ASP A 121 -17.80 7.11 -3.82
CA ASP A 121 -18.76 6.17 -4.40
C ASP A 121 -18.62 4.75 -3.82
N GLY A 122 -17.48 4.44 -3.19
CA GLY A 122 -17.09 3.10 -2.75
C GLY A 122 -18.10 2.44 -1.81
N TRP A 123 -18.41 1.16 -2.03
CA TRP A 123 -19.49 0.46 -1.31
C TRP A 123 -19.28 0.38 0.21
N ALA A 124 -18.03 0.36 0.68
CA ALA A 124 -17.69 0.35 2.10
C ALA A 124 -17.33 1.73 2.63
N SER A 125 -17.32 2.76 1.78
CA SER A 125 -16.75 4.06 2.10
C SER A 125 -17.55 4.78 3.18
N PRO A 126 -16.89 5.36 4.20
CA PRO A 126 -17.56 6.25 5.15
C PRO A 126 -17.99 7.57 4.50
N PHE A 127 -17.43 7.90 3.32
CA PHE A 127 -17.74 9.11 2.57
C PHE A 127 -18.97 9.00 1.67
N ARG A 128 -19.55 7.80 1.51
CA ARG A 128 -20.82 7.63 0.78
C ARG A 128 -21.89 8.56 1.35
N SER A 129 -22.68 9.18 0.48
CA SER A 129 -23.82 10.00 0.89
C SER A 129 -24.95 9.15 1.47
N GLU A 130 -25.21 7.98 0.87
CA GLU A 130 -26.35 7.11 1.14
C GLU A 130 -25.94 5.62 1.24
N ASP A 131 -26.77 4.80 1.91
CA ASP A 131 -26.58 3.35 2.13
C ASP A 131 -25.17 2.95 2.59
N ARG A 132 -24.64 3.66 3.59
CA ARG A 132 -23.34 3.33 4.17
C ARG A 132 -23.38 1.91 4.76
N LEU A 133 -22.32 1.13 4.54
CA LEU A 133 -22.14 -0.18 5.16
C LEU A 133 -22.25 -0.05 6.70
N PHE A 134 -23.14 -0.84 7.32
CA PHE A 134 -23.43 -0.76 8.76
C PHE A 134 -23.90 0.62 9.26
N GLY A 135 -24.41 1.49 8.39
CA GLY A 135 -24.86 2.83 8.71
C GLY A 135 -23.76 3.89 8.82
N THR A 136 -22.49 3.49 8.92
CA THR A 136 -21.34 4.41 9.09
C THR A 136 -20.28 4.32 7.99
N GLY A 137 -20.23 3.21 7.26
CA GLY A 137 -19.10 2.83 6.42
C GLY A 137 -17.95 2.25 7.25
N ALA A 138 -16.93 1.73 6.57
CA ALA A 138 -15.74 1.16 7.16
C ALA A 138 -14.61 2.20 7.20
N ILE A 139 -14.16 2.53 8.42
CA ILE A 139 -13.13 3.54 8.62
C ILE A 139 -11.75 2.88 8.58
N ASP A 140 -10.99 3.19 7.53
CA ASP A 140 -9.57 2.87 7.45
C ASP A 140 -8.80 4.17 7.18
N PHE A 141 -8.21 4.75 8.23
CA PHE A 141 -7.68 6.11 8.17
C PHE A 141 -6.46 6.25 7.26
N ALA A 142 -5.52 5.32 7.36
CA ALA A 142 -4.24 5.36 6.64
C ALA A 142 -3.87 4.03 5.99
N GLY A 143 -4.77 3.04 5.93
CA GLY A 143 -4.56 1.84 5.13
C GLY A 143 -4.12 0.61 5.91
N SER A 144 -4.58 0.45 7.16
CA SER A 144 -4.41 -0.82 7.88
C SER A 144 -5.04 -1.99 7.12
N GLY A 145 -6.22 -1.78 6.54
CA GLY A 145 -6.87 -2.70 5.61
C GLY A 145 -6.35 -2.51 4.20
N VAL A 146 -6.54 -1.32 3.63
CA VAL A 146 -6.34 -1.04 2.20
C VAL A 146 -4.90 -1.27 1.75
N VAL A 147 -3.90 -0.99 2.59
CA VAL A 147 -2.48 -1.20 2.26
C VAL A 147 -1.95 -2.47 2.91
N HIS A 148 -2.00 -2.54 4.24
CA HIS A 148 -1.31 -3.58 4.98
C HIS A 148 -1.99 -4.94 4.89
N MET A 149 -3.32 -5.01 5.03
CA MET A 149 -4.06 -6.26 4.87
C MET A 149 -4.03 -6.72 3.41
N VAL A 150 -4.22 -5.84 2.44
CA VAL A 150 -4.12 -6.19 1.00
C VAL A 150 -2.73 -6.76 0.69
N GLY A 151 -1.66 -6.04 1.05
CA GLY A 151 -0.29 -6.52 0.85
C GLY A 151 0.02 -7.81 1.62
N GLY A 152 -0.50 -7.95 2.84
CA GLY A 152 -0.33 -9.13 3.68
C GLY A 152 -1.04 -10.37 3.14
N ILE A 153 -2.30 -10.25 2.71
CA ILE A 153 -3.07 -11.34 2.09
C ILE A 153 -2.44 -11.74 0.75
N ALA A 154 -2.04 -10.77 -0.05
CA ALA A 154 -1.41 -11.05 -1.34
C ALA A 154 -0.02 -11.72 -1.14
N GLY A 155 0.75 -11.28 -0.15
CA GLY A 155 1.98 -11.92 0.29
C GLY A 155 1.78 -13.33 0.84
N LEU A 156 0.72 -13.57 1.60
CA LEU A 156 0.34 -14.89 2.12
C LEU A 156 0.03 -15.86 0.98
N TRP A 157 -0.87 -15.49 0.08
CA TRP A 157 -1.22 -16.31 -1.07
C TRP A 157 -0.03 -16.54 -1.99
N GLY A 158 0.76 -15.50 -2.25
CA GLY A 158 2.01 -15.64 -3.00
C GLY A 158 2.96 -16.65 -2.34
N ALA A 159 3.14 -16.58 -1.02
CA ALA A 159 4.00 -17.52 -0.30
C ALA A 159 3.47 -18.96 -0.30
N LEU A 160 2.14 -19.15 -0.26
CA LEU A 160 1.50 -20.46 -0.36
C LEU A 160 1.69 -21.07 -1.76
N ILE A 161 1.48 -20.29 -2.82
CA ILE A 161 1.61 -20.74 -4.21
C ILE A 161 3.06 -21.07 -4.56
N GLU A 162 3.99 -20.19 -4.18
CA GLU A 162 5.42 -20.38 -4.44
C GLU A 162 6.04 -21.49 -3.58
N GLY A 163 5.37 -21.84 -2.48
CA GLY A 163 5.85 -22.81 -1.52
C GLY A 163 7.03 -22.30 -0.67
N PRO A 164 7.63 -23.19 0.15
CA PRO A 164 8.71 -22.81 1.05
C PRO A 164 10.03 -22.56 0.31
N ARG A 165 10.85 -21.67 0.88
CA ARG A 165 12.24 -21.49 0.44
C ARG A 165 13.01 -22.81 0.55
N ILE A 166 13.88 -23.07 -0.43
CA ILE A 166 14.83 -24.20 -0.36
C ILE A 166 15.67 -24.08 0.92
N GLY A 167 15.67 -25.16 1.71
CA GLY A 167 16.33 -25.25 3.01
C GLY A 167 15.53 -24.67 4.18
N ARG A 168 14.26 -24.30 4.01
CA ARG A 168 13.40 -23.82 5.11
C ARG A 168 12.90 -24.95 6.01
N PHE A 169 12.69 -26.13 5.46
CA PHE A 169 12.17 -27.30 6.17
C PHE A 169 13.05 -28.53 5.93
N GLU A 170 13.26 -29.32 6.98
CA GLU A 170 13.89 -30.64 6.91
C GLU A 170 12.93 -31.68 6.32
N LYS A 171 13.45 -32.87 6.01
CA LYS A 171 12.64 -33.96 5.42
C LYS A 171 11.52 -34.45 6.34
N ASP A 172 11.68 -34.28 7.65
CA ASP A 172 10.69 -34.61 8.69
C ASP A 172 9.72 -33.46 9.01
N GLY A 173 9.87 -32.31 8.34
CA GLY A 173 9.07 -31.10 8.56
C GLY A 173 9.64 -30.12 9.59
N GLY A 174 10.81 -30.41 10.19
CA GLY A 174 11.49 -29.49 11.11
C GLY A 174 11.80 -28.14 10.46
N ALA A 175 11.48 -27.02 11.14
CA ALA A 175 11.70 -25.69 10.61
C ALA A 175 13.14 -25.21 10.84
N ILE A 176 13.87 -24.87 9.76
CA ILE A 176 15.22 -24.32 9.82
C ILE A 176 15.18 -22.79 9.67
N THR A 177 15.77 -22.07 10.62
CA THR A 177 15.90 -20.61 10.55
C THR A 177 16.87 -20.20 9.44
N LEU A 178 16.33 -19.56 8.40
CA LEU A 178 17.12 -18.92 7.35
C LEU A 178 17.48 -17.50 7.80
N ARG A 179 18.71 -17.31 8.30
CA ARG A 179 19.18 -15.99 8.75
C ARG A 179 19.31 -15.01 7.57
N GLY A 180 18.84 -13.78 7.79
CA GLY A 180 19.16 -12.65 6.94
C GLY A 180 20.65 -12.32 6.98
N HIS A 181 21.15 -11.71 5.92
CA HIS A 181 22.60 -11.49 5.76
C HIS A 181 23.13 -10.22 6.43
N SER A 182 22.27 -9.26 6.81
CA SER A 182 22.72 -7.99 7.41
C SER A 182 21.68 -7.39 8.36
N ALA A 183 21.96 -7.45 9.67
CA ALA A 183 21.15 -6.78 10.67
C ALA A 183 21.18 -5.25 10.53
N SER A 184 22.31 -4.68 10.11
CA SER A 184 22.44 -3.24 9.87
C SER A 184 21.50 -2.74 8.79
N LEU A 185 21.33 -3.49 7.69
CA LEU A 185 20.37 -3.15 6.64
C LEU A 185 18.92 -3.27 7.11
N VAL A 186 18.61 -4.28 7.94
CA VAL A 186 17.29 -4.40 8.58
C VAL A 186 17.01 -3.16 9.43
N VAL A 187 17.93 -2.79 10.33
CA VAL A 187 17.76 -1.63 11.23
C VAL A 187 17.63 -0.32 10.44
N LEU A 188 18.48 -0.10 9.42
CA LEU A 188 18.41 1.09 8.58
C LEU A 188 17.09 1.16 7.80
N GLY A 189 16.65 0.03 7.24
CA GLY A 189 15.35 -0.08 6.58
C GLY A 189 14.19 0.24 7.53
N THR A 190 14.24 -0.28 8.76
CA THR A 190 13.24 0.01 9.80
C THR A 190 13.19 1.49 10.15
N PHE A 191 14.33 2.17 10.34
CA PHE A 191 14.34 3.61 10.62
C PHE A 191 13.76 4.43 9.46
N LEU A 192 14.08 4.08 8.21
CA LEU A 192 13.52 4.76 7.05
C LEU A 192 12.01 4.54 6.91
N LEU A 193 11.53 3.33 7.21
CA LEU A 193 10.10 3.03 7.25
C LEU A 193 9.42 3.85 8.36
N TRP A 194 9.97 3.81 9.57
CA TRP A 194 9.41 4.56 10.70
C TRP A 194 9.34 6.06 10.41
N PHE A 195 10.41 6.64 9.85
CA PHE A 195 10.39 8.04 9.40
C PHE A 195 9.30 8.27 8.34
N GLY A 196 9.21 7.41 7.33
CA GLY A 196 8.19 7.49 6.29
C GLY A 196 6.75 7.37 6.83
N TRP A 197 6.56 6.67 7.94
CA TRP A 197 5.25 6.50 8.59
C TRP A 197 4.66 7.83 9.11
N PHE A 198 5.50 8.84 9.41
CA PHE A 198 5.04 10.20 9.72
C PHE A 198 4.46 10.93 8.49
N GLY A 199 4.86 10.56 7.27
CA GLY A 199 4.18 11.01 6.05
C GLY A 199 2.93 10.18 5.74
N PHE A 200 2.97 8.89 6.07
CA PHE A 200 1.89 7.94 5.79
C PHE A 200 0.65 8.20 6.66
N ASN A 201 0.80 8.26 7.98
CA ASN A 201 -0.34 8.43 8.90
C ASN A 201 -0.83 9.89 8.94
N PRO A 202 -0.05 10.88 9.43
CA PRO A 202 -0.44 12.28 9.41
C PRO A 202 -0.83 12.82 8.03
N GLY A 203 -0.15 12.41 6.96
CA GLY A 203 -0.48 12.87 5.61
C GLY A 203 -1.89 12.48 5.15
N SER A 204 -2.48 11.45 5.75
CA SER A 204 -3.82 10.96 5.39
C SER A 204 -4.93 11.93 5.80
N PHE A 205 -4.61 12.96 6.59
CA PHE A 205 -5.51 14.10 6.83
C PHE A 205 -5.71 14.98 5.60
N THR A 206 -4.80 14.95 4.62
CA THR A 206 -4.78 15.77 3.39
C THR A 206 -4.96 17.28 3.62
N LYS A 207 -4.70 17.75 4.86
CA LYS A 207 -4.86 19.13 5.32
C LYS A 207 -3.81 19.47 6.37
N ILE A 208 -3.38 20.73 6.40
CA ILE A 208 -2.41 21.25 7.39
C ILE A 208 -3.12 21.90 8.59
N LEU A 209 -4.22 22.61 8.32
CA LEU A 209 -5.00 23.32 9.33
C LEU A 209 -6.48 23.22 8.99
N VAL A 210 -7.29 22.95 10.02
CA VAL A 210 -8.74 23.12 9.98
C VAL A 210 -9.08 24.15 11.04
N THR A 211 -9.54 25.33 10.61
CA THR A 211 -10.02 26.38 11.52
C THR A 211 -11.41 25.99 12.01
N TYR A 212 -11.60 25.95 13.32
CA TYR A 212 -12.92 25.70 13.91
C TYR A 212 -13.69 27.02 14.02
N ASP A 213 -14.93 27.03 13.55
CA ASP A 213 -15.86 28.12 13.87
C ASP A 213 -16.23 28.06 15.36
N SER A 214 -16.51 29.22 15.96
CA SER A 214 -16.82 29.35 17.38
C SER A 214 -18.12 28.61 17.76
N GLY A 215 -18.01 27.54 18.55
CA GLY A 215 -19.15 26.77 19.06
C GLY A 215 -18.76 25.71 20.10
N SER A 216 -19.72 25.29 20.93
CA SER A 216 -19.53 24.29 21.99
C SER A 216 -19.52 22.86 21.45
N ASN A 217 -18.49 22.50 20.68
CA ASN A 217 -18.34 21.13 20.18
C ASN A 217 -17.51 20.30 21.17
N TYR A 218 -18.14 19.93 22.29
CA TYR A 218 -17.62 18.90 23.20
C TYR A 218 -17.59 17.56 22.45
N GLY A 219 -16.42 17.25 21.87
CA GLY A 219 -16.16 16.04 21.07
C GLY A 219 -15.00 16.14 20.07
N GLN A 220 -14.45 17.34 19.84
CA GLN A 220 -13.46 17.57 18.78
C GLN A 220 -12.01 17.28 19.22
N TRP A 221 -11.64 16.00 19.18
CA TRP A 221 -10.29 15.49 19.44
C TRP A 221 -9.42 15.30 18.17
N SER A 222 -9.65 16.02 17.07
CA SER A 222 -9.26 15.54 15.71
C SER A 222 -8.22 16.36 14.91
N GLY A 223 -7.49 17.31 15.48
CA GLY A 223 -6.58 18.16 14.69
C GLY A 223 -5.08 17.89 14.83
N ILE A 224 -4.57 17.87 16.07
CA ILE A 224 -3.13 18.04 16.32
C ILE A 224 -2.56 16.94 17.25
N GLY A 225 -3.41 16.25 18.02
CA GLY A 225 -2.95 15.37 19.11
C GLY A 225 -2.73 13.90 18.79
N ARG A 226 -2.93 13.43 17.54
CA ARG A 226 -2.83 12.00 17.17
C ARG A 226 -1.71 11.66 16.19
N THR A 227 -0.85 12.62 15.84
CA THR A 227 0.25 12.43 14.88
C THR A 227 1.53 11.87 15.49
N ALA A 228 1.55 11.64 16.81
CA ALA A 228 2.70 11.09 17.52
C ALA A 228 2.28 10.16 18.68
N VAL A 229 1.75 8.99 18.36
CA VAL A 229 1.93 7.77 19.18
C VAL A 229 2.14 6.60 18.25
#